data_AF-A0A953FFY1-F1
#
_entry.id   AF-A0A953FFY1-F1
#
_cell.length_a   1.000
_cell.length_b   1.000
_cell.length_c   1.000
_cell.angle_alpha   90.00
_cell.angle_beta   90.00
_cell.angle_gamma   90.00
#
_symmetry.space_group_name_H-M   'P 1'
#
loop_
_entity.id
_entity.type
_entity.pdbx_description
1 polymer ?
#
loop_
_entity_poly.entity_id
_entity_poly.type
_entity_poly.pdbx_seq_one_letter_code
_entity_poly.pdbx_strand_id
1 'polypeptide(L)'
;MKLVQNTCAAACLALVACGGATKEDKSPAIDALITEARSRVGAMEDSLSDAASFDRRRLMALRDVYVAYADRFPQDSLAPDMLRKAAATSGDLNEHEKAVGLYDRLIKNYPQWPRTADAMYFRAFEIENGLGKKGEAKAAYEDFMKKYPENQFADDAAKMIEYMSLTDAELIERFQKMNEGTEEGSAGQ
;
A
#
# COMPACT_ATOMS: atom_id res chain seq x y z
N MET A 1 31.65 -46.75 50.19
CA MET A 1 31.37 -48.04 49.51
C MET A 1 30.71 -47.73 48.17
N LYS A 2 31.29 -48.23 47.07
CA LYS A 2 30.74 -48.14 45.71
C LYS A 2 29.50 -49.02 45.59
N LEU A 3 28.53 -48.61 44.76
CA LEU A 3 27.82 -49.39 43.73
C LEU A 3 26.59 -48.57 43.29
N VAL A 4 26.05 -48.63 42.08
CA VAL A 4 26.50 -48.96 40.72
C VAL A 4 25.41 -48.37 39.81
N GLN A 5 25.80 -48.04 38.58
CA GLN A 5 25.00 -47.69 37.40
C GLN A 5 23.57 -48.24 37.36
N ASN A 6 22.63 -47.41 36.92
CA ASN A 6 21.62 -47.87 35.97
C ASN A 6 21.39 -46.82 34.89
N THR A 7 21.90 -47.14 33.71
CA THR A 7 21.68 -46.45 32.45
C THR A 7 20.25 -46.69 31.97
N CYS A 8 19.46 -45.64 31.81
CA CYS A 8 18.29 -45.66 30.93
C CYS A 8 18.47 -44.55 29.89
N ALA A 9 18.91 -44.96 28.70
CA ALA A 9 18.84 -44.16 27.49
C ALA A 9 17.36 -44.00 27.09
N ALA A 10 16.81 -42.80 27.26
CA ALA A 10 15.55 -42.44 26.64
C ALA A 10 15.85 -41.84 25.26
N ALA A 11 15.57 -42.61 24.22
CA ALA A 11 15.56 -42.16 22.84
C ALA A 11 14.46 -41.09 22.68
N CYS A 12 14.86 -39.82 22.59
CA CYS A 12 13.97 -38.76 22.10
C CYS A 12 13.69 -39.04 20.63
N LEU A 13 12.51 -39.59 20.32
CA LEU A 13 11.95 -39.58 18.98
C LEU A 13 11.86 -38.11 18.52
N ALA A 14 12.70 -37.75 17.56
CA ALA A 14 12.50 -36.55 16.77
C ALA A 14 11.24 -36.76 15.91
N LEU A 15 10.10 -36.24 16.35
CA LEU A 15 8.97 -35.99 15.47
C LEU A 15 9.37 -34.81 14.58
N VAL A 16 10.03 -35.12 13.47
CA VAL A 16 10.08 -34.25 12.31
C VAL A 16 8.65 -34.15 11.80
N ALA A 17 7.90 -33.21 12.36
CA ALA A 17 6.66 -32.75 11.76
C ALA A 17 7.05 -32.00 10.48
N CYS A 18 7.18 -32.74 9.39
CA CYS A 18 7.09 -32.17 8.06
C CYS A 18 5.69 -31.54 7.93
N GLY A 19 5.57 -30.28 8.34
CA GLY A 19 4.47 -29.41 7.95
C GLY A 19 4.57 -29.18 6.47
N GLY A 20 4.14 -30.16 5.68
CA GLY A 20 3.88 -29.98 4.27
C GLY A 20 2.88 -28.85 4.14
N ALA A 21 3.30 -27.76 3.50
CA ALA A 21 2.39 -26.73 3.03
C ALA A 21 1.35 -27.43 2.16
N THR A 22 0.15 -27.62 2.71
CA THR A 22 -1.01 -28.05 1.93
C THR A 22 -1.22 -26.98 0.88
N LYS A 23 -1.05 -27.33 -0.39
CA LYS A 23 -1.59 -26.54 -1.51
C LYS A 23 -3.04 -26.24 -1.14
N GLU A 24 -3.36 -24.97 -0.95
CA GLU A 24 -4.71 -24.51 -0.64
C GLU A 24 -5.66 -25.10 -1.68
N ASP A 25 -6.52 -26.02 -1.24
CA ASP A 25 -7.59 -26.58 -2.05
C ASP A 25 -8.67 -25.50 -2.21
N LYS A 26 -8.44 -24.56 -3.14
CA LYS A 26 -9.47 -23.59 -3.53
C LYS A 26 -10.60 -24.39 -4.17
N SER A 27 -11.70 -24.55 -3.43
CA SER A 27 -12.89 -25.22 -3.96
C SER A 27 -13.31 -24.54 -5.27
N PRO A 28 -13.67 -25.28 -6.33
CA PRO A 28 -14.16 -24.71 -7.59
C PRO A 28 -15.29 -23.68 -7.42
N ALA A 29 -16.05 -23.75 -6.33
CA ALA A 29 -17.06 -22.76 -5.96
C ALA A 29 -16.46 -21.39 -5.58
N ILE A 30 -15.31 -21.34 -4.92
CA ILE A 30 -14.63 -20.09 -4.56
C ILE A 30 -14.04 -19.42 -5.80
N ASP A 31 -13.45 -20.19 -6.72
CA ASP A 31 -12.91 -19.64 -7.97
C ASP A 31 -14.02 -19.02 -8.86
N ALA A 32 -15.20 -19.63 -8.88
CA ALA A 32 -16.36 -19.06 -9.57
C ALA A 32 -16.80 -17.72 -8.94
N LEU A 33 -16.86 -17.64 -7.60
CA LEU A 33 -17.19 -16.40 -6.90
C LEU A 33 -16.14 -15.30 -7.09
N ILE A 34 -14.86 -15.65 -7.11
CA ILE A 34 -13.77 -14.72 -7.42
C ILE A 34 -13.92 -14.19 -8.84
N THR A 35 -14.22 -15.07 -9.80
CA THR A 35 -14.42 -14.70 -11.22
C THR A 35 -15.59 -13.74 -11.38
N GLU A 36 -16.73 -14.03 -10.73
CA GLU A 36 -17.90 -13.15 -10.74
C GLU A 36 -17.59 -11.79 -10.10
N ALA A 37 -16.91 -11.79 -8.95
CA ALA A 37 -16.53 -10.56 -8.27
C ALA A 37 -15.58 -9.69 -9.11
N ARG A 38 -14.62 -10.30 -9.82
CA ARG A 38 -13.73 -9.61 -10.76
C ARG A 38 -14.51 -9.02 -11.94
N SER A 39 -15.44 -9.79 -12.51
CA SER A 39 -16.27 -9.31 -13.62
C SER A 39 -17.12 -8.10 -13.20
N ARG A 40 -17.69 -8.13 -11.99
CA ARG A 40 -18.43 -7.00 -11.43
C ARG A 40 -17.55 -5.78 -11.22
N VAL A 41 -16.34 -5.96 -10.68
CA VAL A 41 -15.35 -4.87 -10.53
C VAL A 41 -15.05 -4.25 -11.89
N GLY A 42 -14.69 -5.07 -12.89
CA GLY A 42 -14.37 -4.59 -14.24
C GLY A 42 -15.52 -3.81 -14.88
N ALA A 43 -16.75 -4.32 -14.81
CA ALA A 43 -17.91 -3.61 -15.34
C ALA A 43 -18.17 -2.25 -14.68
N MET A 44 -17.85 -2.12 -13.38
CA MET A 44 -17.97 -0.83 -12.67
C MET A 44 -16.82 0.12 -13.02
N GLU A 45 -15.60 -0.39 -13.21
CA GLU A 45 -14.44 0.37 -13.70
C GLU A 45 -14.73 0.90 -15.12
N ASP A 46 -15.17 0.05 -16.05
CA ASP A 46 -15.51 0.42 -17.42
C ASP A 46 -16.63 1.50 -17.44
N SER A 47 -17.68 1.29 -16.65
CA SER A 47 -18.79 2.25 -16.54
C SER A 47 -18.37 3.62 -15.99
N LEU A 48 -17.27 3.72 -15.26
CA LEU A 48 -16.70 4.99 -14.78
C LEU A 48 -15.73 5.58 -15.80
N SER A 49 -14.95 4.75 -16.49
CA SER A 49 -14.05 5.20 -17.56
C SER A 49 -14.80 5.86 -18.71
N ASP A 50 -16.00 5.35 -19.04
CA ASP A 50 -16.84 5.91 -20.10
C ASP A 50 -17.66 7.14 -19.66
N ALA A 51 -17.59 7.52 -18.39
CA ALA A 51 -18.36 8.64 -17.87
C ALA A 51 -17.78 9.99 -18.35
N ALA A 52 -18.63 10.85 -18.91
CA ALA A 52 -18.25 12.18 -19.39
C ALA A 52 -17.84 13.15 -18.26
N SER A 53 -18.15 12.82 -17.00
CA SER A 53 -17.87 13.66 -15.84
C SER A 53 -17.67 12.82 -14.58
N PHE A 54 -17.08 13.45 -13.56
CA PHE A 54 -16.87 12.86 -12.25
C PHE A 54 -18.20 12.43 -11.60
N ASP A 55 -18.34 11.12 -11.34
CA ASP A 55 -19.50 10.54 -10.66
C ASP A 55 -19.11 10.03 -9.26
N ARG A 56 -19.27 10.91 -8.27
CA ARG A 56 -19.01 10.62 -6.85
C ARG A 56 -19.73 9.37 -6.36
N ARG A 57 -20.99 9.17 -6.75
CA ARG A 57 -21.81 8.06 -6.23
C ARG A 57 -21.29 6.72 -6.75
N ARG A 58 -20.94 6.67 -8.04
CA ARG A 58 -20.36 5.47 -8.64
C ARG A 58 -18.97 5.17 -8.09
N LEU A 59 -18.14 6.19 -7.85
CA LEU A 59 -16.83 6.01 -7.20
C LEU A 59 -16.97 5.48 -5.76
N MET A 60 -17.93 5.98 -4.98
CA MET A 60 -18.23 5.43 -3.65
C MET A 60 -18.63 3.95 -3.74
N ALA A 61 -19.51 3.61 -4.68
CA ALA A 61 -19.92 2.22 -4.89
C ALA A 61 -18.75 1.33 -5.33
N LEU A 62 -17.88 1.81 -6.22
CA LEU A 62 -16.71 1.07 -6.68
C LEU A 62 -15.71 0.83 -5.55
N ARG A 63 -15.40 1.87 -4.75
CA ARG A 63 -14.61 1.74 -3.52
C ARG A 63 -15.16 0.64 -2.61
N ASP A 64 -16.47 0.64 -2.36
CA ASP A 64 -17.08 -0.35 -1.46
C ASP A 64 -16.99 -1.77 -2.03
N VAL A 65 -17.06 -1.93 -3.35
CA VAL A 65 -16.86 -3.23 -4.01
C VAL A 65 -15.41 -3.71 -3.92
N TYR A 66 -14.43 -2.81 -4.06
CA TYR A 66 -13.03 -3.17 -3.84
C TYR A 66 -12.77 -3.65 -2.41
N VAL A 67 -13.30 -2.94 -1.41
CA VAL A 67 -13.19 -3.35 0.00
C VAL A 67 -13.83 -4.71 0.22
N ALA A 68 -15.06 -4.90 -0.28
CA ALA A 68 -15.77 -6.17 -0.15
C ALA A 68 -15.02 -7.34 -0.83
N TYR A 69 -14.37 -7.10 -1.98
CA TYR A 69 -13.52 -8.11 -2.62
C TYR A 69 -12.38 -8.53 -1.70
N ALA A 70 -11.62 -7.56 -1.17
CA ALA A 70 -10.48 -7.84 -0.30
C ALA A 70 -10.90 -8.49 1.03
N ASP A 71 -12.09 -8.17 1.54
CA ASP A 71 -12.68 -8.80 2.73
C ASP A 71 -13.06 -10.26 2.47
N ARG A 72 -13.66 -10.51 1.30
CA ARG A 72 -14.20 -11.83 0.96
C ARG A 72 -13.13 -12.80 0.50
N PHE A 73 -12.09 -12.31 -0.17
CA PHE A 73 -11.04 -13.13 -0.78
C PHE A 73 -9.64 -12.70 -0.35
N PRO A 74 -9.31 -12.70 0.96
CA PRO A 74 -8.04 -12.17 1.46
C PRO A 74 -6.80 -12.96 0.99
N GLN A 75 -6.98 -14.21 0.53
CA GLN A 75 -5.89 -15.03 -0.04
C GLN A 75 -5.79 -14.92 -1.58
N ASP A 76 -6.65 -14.12 -2.21
CA ASP A 76 -6.54 -13.85 -3.63
C ASP A 76 -5.40 -12.86 -3.90
N SER A 77 -4.61 -13.11 -4.95
CA SER A 77 -3.45 -12.27 -5.28
C SER A 77 -3.83 -10.83 -5.62
N LEU A 78 -5.09 -10.57 -6.00
CA LEU A 78 -5.59 -9.22 -6.25
C LEU A 78 -6.10 -8.51 -5.00
N ALA A 79 -6.35 -9.20 -3.88
CA ALA A 79 -6.87 -8.59 -2.67
C ALA A 79 -6.06 -7.36 -2.17
N PRO A 80 -4.72 -7.38 -2.12
CA PRO A 80 -3.96 -6.18 -1.78
C PRO A 80 -4.12 -5.06 -2.83
N ASP A 81 -4.22 -5.38 -4.12
CA ASP A 81 -4.45 -4.34 -5.13
C ASP A 81 -5.85 -3.73 -5.03
N MET A 82 -6.86 -4.52 -4.65
CA MET A 82 -8.21 -4.01 -4.39
C MET A 82 -8.22 -3.05 -3.19
N LEU A 83 -7.50 -3.35 -2.10
CA LEU A 83 -7.35 -2.37 -1.01
C LEU A 83 -6.62 -1.11 -1.45
N ARG A 84 -5.57 -1.22 -2.28
CA ARG A 84 -4.87 -0.05 -2.82
C ARG A 84 -5.82 0.81 -3.66
N LYS A 85 -6.58 0.19 -4.56
CA LYS A 85 -7.59 0.89 -5.38
C LYS A 85 -8.66 1.54 -4.51
N ALA A 86 -9.16 0.86 -3.48
CA ALA A 86 -10.11 1.43 -2.53
C ALA A 86 -9.55 2.66 -1.80
N ALA A 87 -8.28 2.60 -1.37
CA ALA A 87 -7.61 3.71 -0.71
C ALA A 87 -7.47 4.92 -1.65
N ALA A 88 -6.96 4.71 -2.87
CA ALA A 88 -6.83 5.76 -3.88
C ALA A 88 -8.19 6.38 -4.24
N THR A 89 -9.22 5.56 -4.49
CA THR A 89 -10.58 6.07 -4.74
C THR A 89 -11.14 6.85 -3.54
N SER A 90 -10.76 6.50 -2.31
CA SER A 90 -11.15 7.29 -1.14
C SER A 90 -10.45 8.66 -1.12
N GLY A 91 -9.18 8.73 -1.54
CA GLY A 91 -8.46 9.98 -1.78
C GLY A 91 -9.15 10.85 -2.84
N ASP A 92 -9.52 10.27 -3.98
CA ASP A 92 -10.26 10.97 -5.06
C ASP A 92 -11.62 11.52 -4.60
N LEU A 93 -12.22 10.87 -3.59
CA LEU A 93 -13.47 11.29 -2.97
C LEU A 93 -13.27 12.36 -1.88
N ASN A 94 -12.04 12.78 -1.59
CA ASN A 94 -11.65 13.61 -0.45
C ASN A 94 -12.00 12.98 0.91
N GLU A 95 -12.01 11.65 1.00
CA GLU A 95 -12.23 10.89 2.23
C GLU A 95 -10.88 10.42 2.80
N HIS A 96 -10.00 11.37 3.11
CA HIS A 96 -8.58 11.12 3.40
C HIS A 96 -8.35 10.23 4.63
N GLU A 97 -9.16 10.35 5.70
CA GLU A 97 -9.05 9.44 6.85
C GLU A 97 -9.34 7.98 6.46
N LYS A 98 -10.29 7.78 5.53
CA LYS A 98 -10.59 6.44 5.02
C LYS A 98 -9.47 5.93 4.12
N ALA A 99 -8.92 6.79 3.27
CA ALA A 99 -7.77 6.44 2.44
C ALA A 99 -6.59 5.96 3.30
N VAL A 100 -6.23 6.73 4.33
CA VAL A 100 -5.17 6.36 5.29
C VAL A 100 -5.49 5.04 5.98
N GLY A 101 -6.72 4.84 6.47
CA GLY A 101 -7.13 3.59 7.12
C GLY A 101 -7.06 2.36 6.22
N LEU A 102 -7.37 2.53 4.93
CA LEU A 102 -7.27 1.46 3.93
C LEU A 102 -5.82 1.14 3.57
N TYR A 103 -4.95 2.16 3.44
CA TYR A 103 -3.51 1.93 3.28
C TYR A 103 -2.90 1.26 4.51
N ASP A 104 -3.26 1.69 5.72
CA ASP A 104 -2.84 1.04 6.98
C ASP A 104 -3.20 -0.44 7.01
N ARG A 105 -4.43 -0.76 6.62
CA ARG A 105 -4.90 -2.13 6.52
C ARG A 105 -4.11 -2.93 5.48
N LEU A 106 -3.83 -2.35 4.30
CA LEU A 106 -3.04 -3.00 3.26
C LEU A 106 -1.63 -3.32 3.76
N ILE A 107 -0.93 -2.33 4.33
CA ILE A 107 0.44 -2.46 4.82
C ILE A 107 0.53 -3.53 5.90
N LYS A 108 -0.45 -3.55 6.82
CA LYS A 108 -0.52 -4.52 7.92
C LYS A 108 -0.78 -5.95 7.43
N ASN A 109 -1.74 -6.13 6.52
CA ASN A 109 -2.24 -7.45 6.16
C ASN A 109 -1.45 -8.10 5.02
N TYR A 110 -0.79 -7.30 4.18
CA TYR A 110 -0.08 -7.77 2.99
C TYR A 110 1.38 -7.27 2.93
N PRO A 111 2.20 -7.42 3.98
CA PRO A 111 3.53 -6.81 4.05
C PRO A 111 4.51 -7.30 2.97
N GLN A 112 4.23 -8.45 2.34
CA GLN A 112 5.04 -9.05 1.27
C GLN A 112 4.52 -8.73 -0.14
N TRP A 113 3.42 -7.99 -0.26
CA TRP A 113 2.92 -7.61 -1.58
C TRP A 113 3.93 -6.66 -2.25
N PRO A 114 4.28 -6.87 -3.55
CA PRO A 114 5.38 -6.13 -4.19
C PRO A 114 5.27 -4.61 -4.13
N ARG A 115 4.05 -4.05 -4.03
CA ARG A 115 3.77 -2.61 -3.97
C ARG A 115 3.41 -2.11 -2.57
N THR A 116 3.77 -2.84 -1.51
CA THR A 116 3.53 -2.39 -0.13
C THR A 116 4.32 -1.13 0.20
N ALA A 117 5.55 -1.01 -0.32
CA ALA A 117 6.36 0.20 -0.17
C ALA A 117 5.63 1.43 -0.76
N ASP A 118 5.05 1.30 -1.95
CA ASP A 118 4.27 2.36 -2.59
C ASP A 118 3.05 2.75 -1.73
N ALA A 119 2.38 1.77 -1.11
CA ALA A 119 1.26 2.03 -0.20
C ALA A 119 1.69 2.83 1.04
N MET A 120 2.90 2.63 1.56
CA MET A 120 3.45 3.47 2.64
C MET A 120 3.66 4.91 2.20
N TYR A 121 4.19 5.12 0.99
CA TYR A 121 4.34 6.45 0.41
C TYR A 121 2.98 7.15 0.23
N PHE A 122 2.00 6.48 -0.39
CA PHE A 122 0.68 7.08 -0.61
C PHE A 122 -0.09 7.32 0.70
N ARG A 123 0.11 6.48 1.73
CA ARG A 123 -0.40 6.76 3.07
C ARG A 123 0.13 8.09 3.61
N ALA A 124 1.44 8.32 3.51
CA ALA A 124 2.06 9.56 3.96
C ALA A 124 1.54 10.77 3.15
N PHE A 125 1.37 10.59 1.84
CA PHE A 125 0.79 11.60 0.95
C PHE A 125 -0.62 12.01 1.36
N GLU A 126 -1.50 11.06 1.70
CA GLU A 126 -2.85 11.36 2.18
C GLU A 126 -2.85 12.08 3.54
N ILE A 127 -1.91 11.74 4.42
CA ILE A 127 -1.75 12.42 5.73
C ILE A 127 -1.30 13.87 5.53
N GLU A 128 -0.38 14.11 4.59
CA GLU A 128 0.11 15.44 4.27
C GLU A 128 -0.97 16.28 3.59
N ASN A 129 -1.40 15.84 2.41
CA ASN A 129 -2.18 16.65 1.48
C ASN A 129 -3.67 16.62 1.82
N GLY A 130 -4.15 15.49 2.33
CA GLY A 130 -5.55 15.30 2.67
C GLY A 130 -5.90 15.74 4.09
N LEU A 131 -5.04 15.40 5.07
CA LEU A 131 -5.30 15.69 6.49
C LEU A 131 -4.56 16.93 7.01
N GLY A 132 -3.59 17.48 6.26
CA GLY A 132 -2.78 18.62 6.68
C GLY A 132 -1.88 18.34 7.88
N LYS A 133 -1.67 17.07 8.26
CA LYS A 133 -0.93 16.68 9.46
C LYS A 133 0.56 16.52 9.15
N LYS A 134 1.22 17.64 8.82
CA LYS A 134 2.63 17.67 8.38
C LYS A 134 3.59 16.88 9.28
N GLY A 135 3.43 16.96 10.61
CA GLY A 135 4.27 16.21 11.55
C GLY A 135 4.11 14.70 11.45
N GLU A 136 2.86 14.22 11.29
CA GLU A 136 2.56 12.80 11.11
C GLU A 136 3.01 12.31 9.72
N ALA A 137 2.81 13.14 8.69
CA ALA A 137 3.26 12.84 7.33
C ALA A 137 4.78 12.71 7.24
N LYS A 138 5.53 13.65 7.85
CA LYS A 138 6.99 13.59 7.91
C LYS A 138 7.46 12.28 8.54
N ALA A 139 6.90 11.89 9.68
CA ALA A 139 7.26 10.64 10.34
C ALA A 139 6.94 9.41 9.45
N ALA A 140 5.83 9.45 8.72
CA ALA A 140 5.45 8.37 7.79
C ALA A 140 6.40 8.29 6.58
N TYR A 141 6.79 9.41 5.99
CA TYR A 141 7.79 9.44 4.92
C TYR A 141 9.17 8.98 5.39
N GLU A 142 9.60 9.39 6.58
CA GLU A 142 10.87 8.93 7.19
C GLU A 142 10.86 7.41 7.43
N ASP A 143 9.76 6.84 7.92
CA ASP A 143 9.63 5.38 8.09
C ASP A 143 9.65 4.64 6.74
N PHE A 144 8.97 5.19 5.72
CA PHE A 144 9.01 4.67 4.36
C PHE A 144 10.44 4.65 3.80
N MET A 145 11.16 5.78 3.82
CA MET A 145 12.53 5.86 3.29
C MET A 145 13.50 4.98 4.09
N LYS A 146 13.31 4.85 5.40
CA LYS A 146 14.13 3.96 6.24
C LYS A 146 13.96 2.49 5.85
N LYS A 147 12.74 2.06 5.53
CA LYS A 147 12.44 0.67 5.16
C LYS A 147 12.72 0.37 3.69
N TYR A 148 12.51 1.34 2.81
CA TYR A 148 12.58 1.17 1.36
C TYR A 148 13.40 2.29 0.69
N PRO A 149 14.70 2.43 1.01
CA PRO A 149 15.53 3.52 0.51
C PRO A 149 15.74 3.48 -1.01
N GLU A 150 15.56 2.33 -1.65
CA GLU A 150 15.72 2.15 -3.11
C GLU A 150 14.38 2.17 -3.86
N ASN A 151 13.26 2.43 -3.17
CA ASN A 151 11.96 2.53 -3.85
C ASN A 151 11.93 3.79 -4.75
N GLN A 152 11.22 3.69 -5.88
CA GLN A 152 11.10 4.79 -6.85
C GLN A 152 10.58 6.11 -6.25
N PHE A 153 9.84 6.06 -5.14
CA PHE A 153 9.30 7.24 -4.46
C PHE A 153 10.21 7.76 -3.32
N ALA A 154 11.38 7.19 -3.09
CA ALA A 154 12.27 7.61 -2.01
C ALA A 154 12.75 9.06 -2.18
N ASP A 155 13.17 9.44 -3.38
CA ASP A 155 13.59 10.81 -3.69
C ASP A 155 12.44 11.81 -3.58
N ASP A 156 11.23 11.40 -3.96
CA ASP A 156 10.03 12.23 -3.82
C ASP A 156 9.65 12.42 -2.36
N ALA A 157 9.69 11.36 -1.54
CA ALA A 157 9.47 11.45 -0.11
C ALA A 157 10.47 12.41 0.58
N ALA A 158 11.75 12.37 0.18
CA ALA A 158 12.76 13.29 0.69
C ALA A 158 12.43 14.74 0.36
N LYS A 159 12.00 15.02 -0.88
CA LYS A 159 11.55 16.36 -1.30
C LYS A 159 10.31 16.81 -0.54
N MET A 160 9.32 15.95 -0.34
CA MET A 160 8.12 16.30 0.44
C MET A 160 8.48 16.69 1.88
N ILE A 161 9.39 15.96 2.53
CA ILE A 161 9.89 16.32 3.87
C ILE A 161 10.58 17.68 3.86
N GLU A 162 11.42 17.95 2.86
CA GLU A 162 12.09 19.24 2.71
C GLU A 162 11.07 20.36 2.53
N TYR A 163 10.13 20.23 1.59
CA TYR A 163 9.12 21.25 1.29
C TYR A 163 8.19 21.53 2.47
N MET A 164 7.83 20.51 3.26
CA MET A 164 7.04 20.72 4.48
C MET A 164 7.74 21.59 5.54
N SER A 165 9.07 21.68 5.49
CA SER A 165 9.88 22.47 6.43
C SER A 165 10.12 23.91 5.98
N LEU A 166 9.87 24.22 4.71
CA LEU A 166 10.08 25.56 4.14
C LEU A 166 8.86 26.45 4.40
N THR A 167 9.13 27.75 4.54
CA THR A 167 8.11 28.80 4.42
C THR A 167 7.72 29.02 2.97
N ASP A 168 6.56 29.64 2.73
CA ASP A 168 6.11 29.99 1.38
C ASP A 168 7.14 30.86 0.63
N ALA A 169 7.83 31.78 1.33
CA ALA A 169 8.85 32.64 0.74
C ALA A 169 10.09 31.84 0.30
N GLU A 170 10.58 30.94 1.16
CA GLU A 170 11.72 30.07 0.84
C GLU A 170 11.38 29.10 -0.30
N LEU A 171 10.14 28.61 -0.33
CA LEU A 171 9.66 27.73 -1.39
C LEU A 171 9.58 28.48 -2.74
N ILE A 172 9.06 29.71 -2.76
CA ILE A 172 9.02 30.57 -3.96
C ILE A 172 10.44 30.82 -4.48
N GLU A 173 11.37 31.21 -3.61
CA GLU A 173 12.76 31.47 -4.00
C GLU A 173 13.41 30.23 -4.61
N ARG A 174 13.16 29.05 -4.03
CA ARG A 174 13.65 27.78 -4.59
C ARG A 174 13.09 27.49 -5.97
N PHE A 175 11.77 27.65 -6.17
CA PHE A 175 11.13 27.44 -7.46
C PHE A 175 11.69 28.37 -8.55
N GLN A 176 11.94 29.64 -8.21
CA GLN A 176 12.54 30.60 -9.14
C GLN A 176 13.94 30.16 -9.60
N LYS A 177 14.82 29.78 -8.65
CA LYS A 177 16.18 29.32 -8.98
C LYS A 177 16.21 28.06 -9.84
N MET A 178 15.30 27.12 -9.62
CA MET A 178 15.21 25.91 -10.47
C MET A 178 14.84 26.25 -11.92
N ASN A 179 13.93 27.21 -12.13
CA ASN A 179 13.50 27.61 -13.46
C ASN A 179 14.58 28.41 -14.21
N GLU A 180 15.32 29.28 -13.52
CA GLU A 180 16.42 30.05 -14.10
C GLU A 180 17.57 29.13 -14.60
N GLY A 181 17.93 28.11 -13.82
CA GLY A 181 18.97 27.15 -14.21
C GLY A 181 18.60 26.24 -15.40
N THR A 182 17.30 26.04 -15.67
CA THR A 182 16.83 25.29 -16.85
C THR A 182 16.85 26.10 -18.14
N GLU A 183 16.74 27.44 -18.06
CA GLU A 183 16.78 28.30 -19.25
C GLU A 183 18.22 28.45 -19.79
N GLU A 184 19.22 28.58 -18.90
CA GLU A 184 20.64 28.69 -19.28
C GLU A 184 21.19 27.41 -19.95
N GLY A 185 20.62 26.23 -19.66
CA GLY A 185 20.99 24.97 -20.32
C GLY A 185 20.37 24.76 -21.70
N SER A 186 19.35 25.54 -22.07
CA SER A 186 18.63 25.40 -23.35
C SER A 186 19.13 26.34 -24.45
N ALA A 187 19.86 27.40 -24.09
CA ALA A 187 20.42 28.38 -25.02
C ALA A 187 21.79 27.98 -25.62
N GLY A 188 22.27 26.76 -25.35
CA GLY A 188 23.62 26.30 -25.67
C GLY A 188 23.72 25.01 -26.51
N GLN A 189 22.75 24.74 -27.41
CA GLN A 189 22.86 23.68 -28.43
C GLN A 189 22.52 24.21 -29.82
#